data_AF-A0A816YP93-F1
#
_entry.id   AF-A0A816YP93-F1
#
_cell.length_a   1.000
_cell.length_b   1.000
_cell.length_c   1.000
_cell.angle_alpha   90.00
_cell.angle_beta   90.00
_cell.angle_gamma   90.00
#
_symmetry.space_group_name_H-M   'P 1'
#
loop_
_entity.id
_entity.type
_entity.pdbx_description
1 polymer ?
#
loop_
_entity_poly.entity_id
_entity_poly.type
_entity_poly.pdbx_seq_one_letter_code
_entity_poly.pdbx_strand_id
1 'polypeptide(L)'
;AQLCNSQYEWFQHEQMAKQCGITIEKVNSIKEWRQNSLFDDKEKVALDLMESLIQNGEAISEELDKQLKQYFTEAEYLELILTGSFYVMGPTVLKALRIQAES
;
A
#
# COMPACT_ATOMS: atom_id res chain seq x y z
N ALA A 1 3.36 -3.40 5.27
CA ALA A 1 2.81 -4.26 6.34
C ALA A 1 2.13 -5.55 5.85
N GLN A 2 0.93 -5.54 5.27
CA GLN A 2 0.17 -6.79 4.95
C GLN A 2 0.93 -7.73 4.02
N LEU A 3 1.32 -7.27 2.83
CA LEU A 3 2.06 -8.09 1.85
C LEU A 3 3.46 -8.48 2.34
N CYS A 4 4.00 -7.71 3.30
CA CYS A 4 5.31 -7.97 3.90
C CYS A 4 5.23 -8.85 5.16
N ASN A 5 4.04 -9.31 5.57
CA ASN A 5 3.78 -10.08 6.79
C ASN A 5 4.36 -9.45 8.08
N SER A 6 4.34 -8.11 8.18
CA SER A 6 4.84 -7.39 9.36
C SER A 6 3.69 -7.08 10.34
N GLN A 7 3.59 -7.86 11.41
CA GLN A 7 2.54 -7.70 12.43
C GLN A 7 2.68 -6.40 13.23
N TYR A 8 3.92 -6.01 13.55
CA TYR A 8 4.21 -4.75 14.25
C TYR A 8 3.77 -3.53 13.43
N GLU A 9 4.17 -3.47 12.15
CA GLU A 9 3.76 -2.38 11.26
C GLU A 9 2.26 -2.35 11.03
N TRP A 10 1.63 -3.54 10.90
CA TRP A 10 0.18 -3.63 10.75
C TRP A 10 -0.56 -2.99 11.91
N PHE A 11 -0.16 -3.29 13.15
CA PHE A 11 -0.77 -2.70 14.33
C PHE A 11 -0.67 -1.18 14.32
N GLN A 12 0.51 -0.62 14.00
CA GLN A 12 0.72 0.82 13.94
C GLN A 12 -0.12 1.49 12.82
N HIS A 13 -0.11 0.92 11.62
CA HIS A 13 -0.88 1.47 10.49
C HIS A 13 -2.39 1.39 10.70
N GLU A 14 -2.89 0.34 11.36
CA GLU A 14 -4.31 0.24 11.71
C GLU A 14 -4.73 1.40 12.63
N GLN A 15 -3.92 1.74 13.64
CA GLN A 15 -4.22 2.87 14.53
C GLN A 15 -4.21 4.21 13.77
N MET A 16 -3.24 4.41 12.87
CA MET A 16 -3.18 5.60 12.01
C MET A 16 -4.40 5.68 11.08
N ALA A 17 -4.80 4.56 10.45
CA ALA A 17 -5.97 4.50 9.58
C ALA A 17 -7.25 4.89 10.33
N LYS A 18 -7.42 4.41 11.57
CA LYS A 18 -8.54 4.81 12.44
C LYS A 18 -8.54 6.31 12.73
N GLN A 19 -7.38 6.91 13.02
CA GLN A 19 -7.26 8.35 13.25
C GLN A 19 -7.61 9.18 12.01
N CYS A 20 -7.36 8.64 10.81
CA CYS A 20 -7.78 9.22 9.54
C CYS A 20 -9.26 8.96 9.18
N GLY A 21 -10.03 8.31 10.06
CA GLY A 21 -11.45 8.03 9.84
C GLY A 21 -11.76 6.79 9.00
N ILE A 22 -10.76 5.96 8.69
CA ILE A 22 -10.99 4.70 7.98
C ILE A 22 -11.67 3.70 8.91
N THR A 23 -12.76 3.09 8.43
CA THR A 23 -13.51 2.11 9.23
C THR A 23 -12.73 0.81 9.39
N ILE A 24 -12.91 0.15 10.54
CA ILE A 24 -12.31 -1.17 10.78
C ILE A 24 -12.78 -2.21 9.75
N GLU A 25 -14.01 -2.09 9.26
CA GLU A 25 -14.57 -2.94 8.20
C GLU A 25 -13.77 -2.79 6.90
N LYS A 26 -13.44 -1.56 6.50
CA LYS A 26 -12.63 -1.29 5.31
C LYS A 26 -11.20 -1.79 5.47
N VAL A 27 -10.58 -1.57 6.64
CA VAL A 27 -9.24 -2.13 6.94
C VAL A 27 -9.25 -3.65 6.87
N ASN A 28 -10.23 -4.32 7.47
CA ASN A 28 -10.33 -5.79 7.44
C ASN A 28 -10.60 -6.33 6.03
N SER A 29 -11.23 -5.52 5.18
CA SER A 29 -11.55 -5.86 3.79
C SER A 29 -10.40 -5.67 2.81
N ILE A 30 -9.25 -5.16 3.26
CA ILE A 30 -8.14 -4.80 2.36
C ILE A 30 -7.56 -6.00 1.61
N LYS A 31 -7.76 -7.25 2.06
CA LYS A 31 -7.30 -8.44 1.30
C LYS A 31 -8.10 -8.66 0.01
N GLU A 32 -9.34 -8.19 -0.02
CA GLU A 32 -10.30 -8.39 -1.10
C GLU A 32 -10.54 -7.07 -1.85
N TRP A 33 -9.61 -6.12 -1.75
CA TRP A 33 -9.82 -4.72 -2.15
C TRP A 33 -10.24 -4.55 -3.61
N ARG A 34 -9.79 -5.42 -4.54
CA ARG A 34 -10.11 -5.33 -5.97
C ARG A 34 -11.61 -5.51 -6.24
N GLN A 35 -12.22 -6.47 -5.55
CA GLN A 35 -13.61 -6.89 -5.70
C GLN A 35 -14.55 -6.27 -4.65
N ASN A 36 -14.01 -5.68 -3.59
CA ASN A 36 -14.80 -5.11 -2.51
C ASN A 36 -15.31 -3.71 -2.87
N SER A 37 -16.60 -3.45 -2.60
CA SER A 37 -17.28 -2.18 -2.89
C SER A 37 -16.97 -1.07 -1.89
N LEU A 38 -16.29 -1.37 -0.77
CA LEU A 38 -15.82 -0.38 0.20
C LEU A 38 -14.66 0.46 -0.34
N PHE A 39 -14.05 0.04 -1.44
CA PHE A 39 -12.98 0.76 -2.12
C PHE A 39 -13.51 1.34 -3.42
N ASP A 40 -13.36 2.65 -3.60
CA ASP A 40 -13.67 3.29 -4.87
C ASP A 40 -12.55 3.06 -5.91
N ASP A 41 -12.79 3.50 -7.15
CA ASP A 41 -11.83 3.29 -8.23
C ASP A 41 -10.49 4.00 -7.99
N LYS A 42 -10.51 5.18 -7.35
CA LYS A 42 -9.29 5.95 -7.03
C LYS A 42 -8.44 5.20 -6.01
N GLU A 43 -9.06 4.65 -4.98
CA GLU A 43 -8.40 3.85 -3.96
C GLU A 43 -7.88 2.53 -4.52
N LYS A 44 -8.66 1.87 -5.39
CA LYS A 44 -8.23 0.65 -6.08
C LYS A 44 -6.97 0.87 -6.90
N VAL A 45 -6.93 1.95 -7.67
CA VAL A 45 -5.74 2.30 -8.47
C VAL A 45 -4.53 2.61 -7.57
N ALA A 46 -4.72 3.28 -6.44
CA ALA A 46 -3.64 3.51 -5.48
C ALA A 46 -3.13 2.22 -4.84
N LEU A 47 -4.02 1.28 -4.51
CA LEU A 47 -3.64 -0.03 -3.98
C LEU A 47 -2.90 -0.87 -5.03
N ASP A 48 -3.31 -0.82 -6.30
CA ASP A 48 -2.61 -1.50 -7.40
C ASP A 48 -1.17 -1.01 -7.56
N LEU A 49 -0.96 0.31 -7.42
CA LEU A 49 0.37 0.89 -7.36
C LEU A 49 1.19 0.34 -6.18
N MET A 50 0.60 0.26 -4.98
CA MET A 50 1.30 -0.27 -3.80
C MET A 50 1.69 -1.74 -3.99
N GLU A 51 0.83 -2.57 -4.56
CA GLU A 51 1.17 -3.97 -4.87
C GLU A 51 2.29 -4.07 -5.91
N SER A 52 2.22 -3.25 -6.97
CA SER A 52 3.24 -3.20 -8.03
C SER A 52 4.62 -2.83 -7.49
N LEU A 53 4.69 -1.86 -6.56
CA LEU A 53 5.93 -1.47 -5.90
C LEU A 53 6.52 -2.58 -5.02
N ILE A 54 5.67 -3.44 -4.43
CA ILE A 54 6.08 -4.53 -3.52
C ILE A 54 6.51 -5.80 -4.27
N GLN A 55 5.85 -6.14 -5.38
CA GLN A 55 6.01 -7.43 -6.08
C GLN A 55 7.28 -7.56 -6.94
N ASN A 56 8.37 -6.85 -6.58
CA ASN A 56 9.73 -6.87 -7.17
C ASN A 56 10.13 -5.69 -8.07
N GLY A 57 9.41 -4.56 -8.02
CA GLY A 57 9.84 -3.34 -8.70
C GLY A 57 9.76 -3.43 -10.22
N GLU A 58 8.77 -4.17 -10.73
CA GLU A 58 8.42 -4.08 -12.14
C GLU A 58 8.07 -2.63 -12.48
N ALA A 59 8.38 -2.21 -13.70
CA ALA A 59 7.95 -0.91 -14.18
C ALA A 59 6.42 -0.85 -14.11
N ILE A 60 5.90 0.28 -13.64
CA ILE A 60 4.47 0.56 -13.65
C ILE A 60 4.00 0.40 -15.10
N SER A 61 2.98 -0.44 -15.32
CA SER A 61 2.46 -0.70 -16.66
C SER A 61 1.89 0.58 -17.27
N GLU A 62 1.89 0.70 -18.60
CA GLU A 62 1.31 1.87 -19.28
C GLU A 62 -0.17 2.07 -18.92
N GLU A 63 -0.91 0.98 -18.73
CA GLU A 63 -2.31 1.02 -18.31
C GLU A 63 -2.46 1.57 -16.89
N LEU A 64 -1.63 1.10 -15.94
CA LEU A 64 -1.67 1.59 -14.56
C LEU A 64 -1.20 3.05 -14.46
N ASP A 65 -0.16 3.44 -15.21
CA ASP A 65 0.30 4.85 -15.29
C ASP A 65 -0.82 5.77 -15.80
N LYS A 66 -1.53 5.35 -16.85
CA LYS A 66 -2.68 6.09 -17.39
C LYS A 66 -3.81 6.22 -16.37
N GLN A 67 -4.14 5.15 -15.65
CA GLN A 67 -5.16 5.17 -14.60
C GLN A 67 -4.77 6.08 -13.44
N LEU A 68 -3.50 6.03 -13.00
CA LEU A 68 -2.99 6.91 -11.94
C LEU A 68 -3.11 8.39 -12.33
N LYS A 69 -2.73 8.73 -13.56
CA LYS A 69 -2.86 10.10 -14.09
C LYS A 69 -4.31 10.57 -14.27
N GLN A 70 -5.29 9.66 -14.27
CA GLN A 70 -6.71 10.03 -14.29
C GLN A 70 -7.21 10.50 -12.91
N TYR A 71 -6.68 9.93 -11.82
CA TYR A 71 -7.19 10.17 -10.46
C TYR A 71 -6.31 11.06 -9.59
N PHE A 72 -5.04 11.23 -9.97
CA PHE A 72 -4.03 11.96 -9.22
C PHE A 72 -3.33 12.98 -10.11
N THR A 73 -3.03 14.13 -9.53
CA THR A 73 -2.09 15.10 -10.12
C THR A 73 -0.68 14.52 -10.15
N GLU A 74 0.22 15.11 -10.94
CA GLU A 74 1.62 14.68 -11.00
C GLU A 74 2.30 14.70 -9.62
N ALA A 75 2.01 15.70 -8.79
CA ALA A 75 2.55 15.83 -7.45
C ALA A 75 2.02 14.73 -6.51
N GLU A 76 0.70 14.51 -6.47
CA GLU A 76 0.09 13.44 -5.66
C GLU A 76 0.59 12.06 -6.10
N TYR A 77 0.75 11.84 -7.40
CA TYR A 77 1.27 10.58 -7.92
C TYR A 77 2.73 10.35 -7.49
N LEU A 78 3.58 11.37 -7.58
CA LEU A 78 4.95 11.29 -7.08
C LEU A 78 4.99 11.02 -5.57
N GLU A 79 4.14 11.69 -4.79
CA GLU A 79 4.03 11.49 -3.34
C GLU A 79 3.58 10.06 -3.00
N LEU A 80 2.64 9.48 -3.76
CA LEU A 80 2.22 8.10 -3.60
C LEU A 80 3.38 7.12 -3.83
N ILE A 81 4.16 7.32 -4.90
CA ILE A 81 5.34 6.49 -5.18
C ILE A 81 6.34 6.59 -4.03
N LEU A 82 6.71 7.81 -3.63
CA LEU A 82 7.70 8.04 -2.57
C LEU A 82 7.26 7.43 -1.23
N THR A 83 5.99 7.64 -0.86
CA THR A 83 5.41 7.11 0.37
C THR A 83 5.37 5.59 0.34
N GLY A 84 4.88 5.00 -0.76
CA GLY A 84 4.83 3.55 -0.94
C GLY A 84 6.22 2.93 -0.86
N SER A 85 7.17 3.43 -1.64
CA SER A 85 8.56 2.94 -1.65
C SER A 85 9.24 3.05 -0.28
N PHE A 86 9.00 4.14 0.47
CA PHE A 86 9.52 4.28 1.83
C PHE A 86 9.02 3.16 2.76
N TYR A 87 7.73 2.81 2.68
CA TYR A 87 7.16 1.72 3.48
C TYR A 87 7.54 0.32 2.97
N VAL A 88 7.95 0.16 1.71
CA VAL A 88 8.58 -1.09 1.21
C VAL A 88 10.02 -1.24 1.69
N MET A 89 10.74 -0.13 1.86
CA MET A 89 12.15 -0.14 2.30
C MET A 89 12.34 -0.83 3.65
N GLY A 90 11.51 -0.51 4.65
CA GLY A 90 11.63 -1.07 6.01
C GLY A 90 11.62 -2.61 6.04
N PRO A 91 10.56 -3.26 5.54
CA PRO A 91 10.50 -4.72 5.43
C PRO A 91 11.63 -5.32 4.59
N THR A 92 12.03 -4.64 3.52
CA THR A 92 13.18 -5.05 2.69
C THR A 92 14.47 -5.11 3.50
N VAL A 93 14.75 -4.08 4.30
CA VAL A 93 15.93 -4.02 5.18
C VAL A 93 15.88 -5.11 6.25
N LEU A 94 14.76 -5.28 6.94
CA LEU A 94 14.59 -6.31 7.98
C LEU A 94 14.79 -7.72 7.40
N LYS A 95 14.23 -7.99 6.22
CA LYS A 95 14.42 -9.26 5.49
C LYS A 95 15.87 -9.48 5.11
N ALA A 96 16.56 -8.46 4.57
CA ALA A 96 17.97 -8.54 4.20
C ALA A 96 18.88 -8.84 5.40
N LEU A 97 18.59 -8.24 6.55
CA LEU A 97 19.32 -8.45 7.81
C LEU A 97 18.91 -9.74 8.55
N ARG A 98 17.91 -10.48 8.06
CA ARG A 98 17.34 -11.68 8.70
C ARG A 98 16.86 -11.44 10.14
N ILE A 99 16.39 -10.23 10.42
CA ILE A 99 15.83 -9.85 11.72
C ILE A 99 14.39 -10.38 11.77
N GLN A 100 14.08 -11.19 12.79
CA GLN A 100 12.71 -11.65 13.04
C GLN A 100 11.95 -10.55 13.78
N ALA A 101 10.67 -10.36 13.44
CA ALA A 101 9.79 -9.52 14.23
C ALA A 101 9.67 -10.09 15.63
N GLU A 102 9.88 -9.27 16.65
CA GLU A 102 9.69 -9.65 18.06
C GLU A 102 8.20 -9.98 18.28
N SER A 103 7.93 -11.17 18.84
CA SER A 103 6.59 -11.69 19.14
C SER A 103 6.08 -11.22 20.50
#